data_AF-A0A3C0MC67-F1
#
_entry.id   AF-A0A3C0MC67-F1
#
_cell.length_a   1.000
_cell.length_b   1.000
_cell.length_c   1.000
_cell.angle_alpha   90.00
_cell.angle_beta   90.00
_cell.angle_gamma   90.00
#
_symmetry.space_group_name_H-M   'P 1'
#
loop_
_entity.id
_entity.type
_entity.pdbx_description
1 polymer ?
#
loop_
_entity_poly.entity_id
_entity_poly.type
_entity_poly.pdbx_seq_one_letter_code
_entity_poly.pdbx_strand_id
1 'polypeptide(L)'
;MRLVSISLAVFALGANSPLAAANDPLTPYRGNIVAVGPDGQWSLNIYPAQDIFFQDNRAGKQHMAPVVQPRVMGGGIVQFASKPITVDLQQTDACKVGKDGFAYPLTVAVTMGKQTYKGCGFFRWDNELLSLIPAIDACLAKAPAKAPVTLARRESDGVMVRINDYKNGTTICQIDEAGPKPTVVKALTDKNAKKELGEEAIIFHRAPAKNPGGECYEATKVNDKSGKFLGWLDTNEGC
;
A
#
# COMPACT_ATOMS: atom_id res chain seq x y z
N MET A 1 37.56 -62.38 -11.66
CA MET A 1 36.94 -61.30 -10.83
C MET A 1 36.86 -60.04 -11.68
N ARG A 2 35.66 -59.62 -12.08
CA ARG A 2 35.42 -58.37 -12.83
C ARG A 2 35.15 -57.25 -11.83
N LEU A 3 35.99 -56.21 -11.84
CA LEU A 3 35.78 -54.99 -11.08
C LEU A 3 34.79 -54.10 -11.85
N VAL A 4 33.66 -53.80 -11.21
CA VAL A 4 32.64 -52.88 -11.71
C VAL A 4 32.98 -51.49 -11.18
N SER A 5 33.35 -50.57 -12.08
CA SER A 5 33.51 -49.15 -11.76
C SER A 5 32.14 -48.49 -11.69
N ILE A 6 31.76 -48.01 -10.51
CA ILE A 6 30.56 -47.20 -10.30
C ILE A 6 30.96 -45.73 -10.39
N SER A 7 30.55 -45.05 -11.47
CA SER A 7 30.68 -43.61 -11.60
C SER A 7 29.58 -42.91 -10.81
N LEU A 8 29.94 -42.21 -9.73
CA LEU A 8 29.05 -41.27 -9.04
C LEU A 8 28.93 -40.00 -9.89
N ALA A 9 27.73 -39.75 -10.44
CA ALA A 9 27.36 -38.47 -11.01
C ALA A 9 26.96 -37.51 -9.87
N VAL A 10 27.79 -36.49 -9.62
CA VAL A 10 27.45 -35.39 -8.71
C VAL A 10 26.54 -34.42 -9.46
N PHE A 11 25.25 -34.45 -9.17
CA PHE A 11 24.32 -33.39 -9.56
C PHE A 11 24.57 -32.16 -8.70
N ALA A 12 25.22 -31.15 -9.27
CA ALA A 12 25.23 -29.81 -8.70
C ALA A 12 23.83 -29.20 -8.85
N LEU A 13 23.03 -29.30 -7.80
CA LEU A 13 21.81 -28.49 -7.64
C LEU A 13 22.25 -27.03 -7.52
N GLY A 14 22.12 -26.28 -8.61
CA GLY A 14 22.24 -24.83 -8.60
C GLY A 14 21.17 -24.24 -7.68
N ALA A 15 21.57 -23.87 -6.47
CA ALA A 15 20.74 -23.10 -5.55
C ALA A 15 20.52 -21.71 -6.17
N ASN A 16 19.39 -21.53 -6.87
CA ASN A 16 18.84 -20.21 -7.14
C ASN A 16 18.49 -19.58 -5.79
N SER A 17 19.44 -18.84 -5.23
CA SER A 17 19.26 -18.12 -3.98
C SER A 17 18.18 -17.04 -4.19
N PRO A 18 17.09 -17.02 -3.40
CA PRO A 18 16.04 -16.01 -3.51
C PRO A 18 16.44 -14.63 -2.93
N LEU A 19 17.74 -14.34 -2.80
CA LEU A 19 18.28 -13.16 -2.12
C LEU A 19 18.33 -11.89 -2.99
N ALA A 20 17.91 -11.95 -4.26
CA ALA A 20 17.99 -10.80 -5.18
C ALA A 20 16.87 -9.75 -4.99
N ALA A 21 15.90 -9.95 -4.09
CA ALA A 21 14.77 -9.02 -3.93
C ALA A 21 15.03 -7.86 -2.93
N ALA A 22 16.07 -7.95 -2.09
CA ALA A 22 16.21 -7.02 -0.95
C ALA A 22 16.79 -5.63 -1.32
N ASN A 23 17.38 -5.46 -2.52
CA ASN A 23 18.06 -4.22 -2.93
C ASN A 23 17.54 -3.65 -4.25
N ASP A 24 16.31 -3.95 -4.65
CA ASP A 24 15.71 -3.33 -5.83
C ASP A 24 15.43 -1.85 -5.52
N PRO A 25 16.17 -0.88 -6.10
CA PRO A 25 15.99 0.55 -5.83
C PRO A 25 14.62 1.06 -6.29
N LEU A 26 13.84 0.22 -6.98
CA LEU A 26 12.51 0.54 -7.52
C LEU A 26 11.39 -0.08 -6.67
N THR A 27 11.73 -0.78 -5.58
CA THR A 27 10.77 -1.19 -4.52
C THR A 27 9.87 -0.05 -4.05
N PRO A 28 10.36 1.19 -3.83
CA PRO A 28 9.51 2.30 -3.38
C PRO A 28 8.41 2.71 -4.36
N TYR A 29 8.44 2.23 -5.62
CA TYR A 29 7.49 2.58 -6.68
C TYR A 29 6.43 1.50 -6.91
N ARG A 30 6.26 0.58 -5.96
CA ARG A 30 5.35 -0.56 -6.02
C ARG A 30 4.27 -0.48 -4.94
N GLY A 31 3.17 -1.18 -5.17
CA GLY A 31 2.00 -1.25 -4.29
C GLY A 31 0.76 -0.58 -4.89
N ASN A 32 -0.25 -0.35 -4.05
CA ASN A 32 -1.43 0.41 -4.40
C ASN A 32 -1.12 1.91 -4.36
N ILE A 33 -1.48 2.62 -5.42
CA ILE A 33 -1.35 4.05 -5.61
C ILE A 33 -2.75 4.60 -5.87
N VAL A 34 -3.08 5.69 -5.19
CA VAL A 34 -4.28 6.48 -5.50
C VAL A 34 -3.81 7.80 -6.09
N ALA A 35 -4.43 8.20 -7.20
CA ALA A 35 -4.13 9.47 -7.84
C ALA A 35 -5.41 10.25 -8.13
N VAL A 36 -5.29 11.57 -8.06
CA VAL A 36 -6.36 12.53 -8.36
C VAL A 36 -5.86 13.47 -9.44
N GLY A 37 -6.67 13.71 -10.46
CA GLY A 37 -6.33 14.62 -11.56
C GLY A 37 -7.55 15.30 -12.17
N PRO A 38 -7.40 15.94 -13.35
CA PRO A 38 -8.53 16.45 -14.13
C PRO A 38 -9.56 15.36 -14.42
N ASP A 39 -9.09 14.12 -14.48
CA ASP A 39 -9.89 12.92 -14.65
C ASP A 39 -10.44 12.33 -13.35
N GLY A 40 -10.59 13.14 -12.30
CA GLY A 40 -11.07 12.66 -11.00
C GLY A 40 -10.06 11.71 -10.33
N GLN A 41 -10.58 10.88 -9.41
CA GLN A 41 -9.79 9.89 -8.68
C GLN A 41 -9.74 8.56 -9.43
N TRP A 42 -8.59 7.92 -9.44
CA TRP A 42 -8.35 6.60 -10.00
C TRP A 42 -7.27 5.87 -9.20
N SER A 43 -7.21 4.55 -9.35
CA SER A 43 -6.26 3.70 -8.63
C SER A 43 -5.36 2.92 -9.59
N LEU A 44 -4.16 2.61 -9.10
CA LEU A 44 -3.13 1.91 -9.81
C LEU A 44 -2.41 0.96 -8.84
N ASN A 45 -2.36 -0.32 -9.15
CA ASN A 45 -1.68 -1.32 -8.35
C ASN A 45 -0.52 -1.90 -9.15
N ILE A 46 0.68 -1.87 -8.58
CA ILE A 46 1.90 -2.41 -9.19
C ILE A 46 2.55 -3.38 -8.20
N TYR A 47 2.31 -4.68 -8.34
CA TYR A 47 2.88 -5.69 -7.42
C TYR A 47 3.97 -6.54 -8.07
N PRO A 48 5.07 -6.87 -7.35
CA PRO A 48 6.05 -7.82 -7.84
C PRO A 48 5.38 -9.16 -8.22
N ALA A 49 5.71 -9.69 -9.40
CA ALA A 49 5.19 -10.96 -9.91
C ALA A 49 3.67 -11.04 -10.16
N GLN A 50 2.95 -9.91 -10.13
CA GLN A 50 1.55 -9.81 -10.55
C GLN A 50 1.42 -8.84 -11.74
N ASP A 51 0.19 -8.58 -12.18
CA ASP A 51 -0.11 -7.60 -13.23
C ASP A 51 -0.18 -6.17 -12.65
N ILE A 52 0.17 -5.18 -13.48
CA ILE A 52 -0.21 -3.79 -13.30
C ILE A 52 -1.71 -3.72 -13.49
N PHE A 53 -2.43 -3.27 -12.47
CA PHE A 53 -3.86 -3.08 -12.52
C PHE A 53 -4.18 -1.60 -12.42
N PHE A 54 -4.89 -1.06 -13.41
CA PHE A 54 -5.38 0.31 -13.42
C PHE A 54 -6.90 0.31 -13.41
N GLN A 55 -7.50 1.14 -12.55
CA GLN A 55 -8.95 1.31 -12.46
C GLN A 55 -9.31 2.79 -12.55
N ASP A 56 -10.10 3.12 -13.59
CA ASP A 56 -10.79 4.40 -13.68
C ASP A 56 -12.11 4.29 -12.90
N ASN A 57 -12.15 4.92 -11.72
CA ASN A 57 -13.30 4.85 -10.82
C ASN A 57 -14.56 5.54 -11.39
N ARG A 58 -14.45 6.42 -12.40
CA ARG A 58 -15.62 7.05 -13.03
C ARG A 58 -16.20 6.19 -14.14
N ALA A 59 -15.34 5.58 -14.94
CA ALA A 59 -15.76 4.76 -16.07
C ALA A 59 -16.07 3.31 -15.67
N GLY A 60 -15.70 2.88 -14.46
CA GLY A 60 -15.77 1.49 -14.03
C GLY A 60 -14.88 0.56 -14.87
N LYS A 61 -13.91 1.12 -15.60
CA LYS A 61 -13.04 0.38 -16.50
C LYS A 61 -11.80 -0.07 -15.76
N GLN A 62 -11.48 -1.36 -15.93
CA GLN A 62 -10.28 -1.97 -15.40
C GLN A 62 -9.37 -2.41 -16.54
N HIS A 63 -8.08 -2.17 -16.38
CA HIS A 63 -7.05 -2.55 -17.34
C HIS A 63 -5.94 -3.29 -16.62
N MET A 64 -5.48 -4.39 -17.22
CA MET A 64 -4.40 -5.22 -16.69
C MET A 64 -3.29 -5.36 -17.71
N ALA A 65 -2.04 -5.36 -17.25
CA ALA A 65 -0.87 -5.66 -18.06
C ALA A 65 0.20 -6.33 -17.21
N PRO A 66 1.04 -7.24 -17.73
CA PRO A 66 2.07 -7.90 -16.94
C PRO A 66 3.05 -6.88 -16.34
N VAL A 67 3.47 -7.03 -15.08
CA VAL A 67 4.52 -6.15 -14.55
C VAL A 67 5.83 -6.39 -15.28
N VAL A 68 6.43 -5.31 -15.77
CA VAL A 68 7.75 -5.29 -16.40
C VAL A 68 8.77 -4.68 -15.45
N GLN A 69 10.06 -4.96 -15.69
CA GLN A 69 11.13 -4.28 -14.99
C GLN A 69 11.05 -2.76 -15.26
N PRO A 70 10.95 -1.93 -14.22
CA PRO A 70 10.87 -0.49 -14.39
C PRO A 70 12.19 0.08 -14.91
N ARG A 71 12.10 1.24 -15.58
CA ARG A 71 13.25 1.98 -16.10
C ARG A 71 13.29 3.36 -15.49
N VAL A 72 14.47 3.80 -15.05
CA VAL A 72 14.67 5.19 -14.62
C VAL A 72 14.93 6.03 -15.86
N MET A 73 14.12 7.07 -16.03
CA MET A 73 14.20 8.06 -17.09
C MET A 73 14.84 9.35 -16.55
N GLY A 74 15.13 10.30 -17.44
CA GLY A 74 15.61 11.63 -17.03
C GLY A 74 14.64 12.33 -16.08
N GLY A 75 15.16 13.13 -15.14
CA GLY A 75 14.35 13.89 -14.18
C GLY A 75 13.78 13.06 -13.02
N GLY A 76 14.27 11.84 -12.80
CA GLY A 76 13.84 10.99 -11.68
C GLY A 76 12.49 10.28 -11.92
N ILE A 77 12.02 10.26 -13.18
CA ILE A 77 10.81 9.53 -13.56
C ILE A 77 11.14 8.03 -13.60
N VAL A 78 10.30 7.21 -12.97
CA VAL A 78 10.34 5.75 -13.05
C VAL A 78 9.20 5.29 -13.94
N GLN A 79 9.54 4.59 -15.02
CA GLN A 79 8.60 4.11 -16.03
C GLN A 79 8.40 2.60 -15.96
N PHE A 80 7.13 2.16 -15.96
CA PHE A 80 6.70 0.79 -16.18
C PHE A 80 6.00 0.70 -17.54
N ALA A 81 6.68 0.19 -18.57
CA ALA A 81 6.14 0.11 -19.93
C ALA A 81 5.68 -1.31 -20.28
N SER A 82 4.41 -1.62 -20.04
CA SER A 82 3.82 -2.94 -20.31
C SER A 82 2.56 -2.82 -21.15
N LYS A 83 2.64 -3.11 -22.45
CA LYS A 83 1.50 -2.94 -23.37
C LYS A 83 0.25 -3.67 -22.83
N PRO A 84 -0.92 -3.00 -22.78
CA PRO A 84 -1.21 -1.68 -23.36
C PRO A 84 -0.94 -0.47 -22.43
N ILE A 85 -0.45 -0.70 -21.21
CA ILE A 85 -0.29 0.30 -20.15
C ILE A 85 1.16 0.81 -20.09
N THR A 86 1.34 2.12 -20.04
CA THR A 86 2.61 2.73 -19.62
C THR A 86 2.37 3.60 -18.41
N VAL A 87 3.10 3.36 -17.33
CA VAL A 87 3.03 4.14 -16.10
C VAL A 87 4.31 4.93 -15.95
N ASP A 88 4.20 6.24 -15.73
CA ASP A 88 5.30 7.10 -15.29
C ASP A 88 5.02 7.60 -13.88
N LEU A 89 5.95 7.37 -12.96
CA LEU A 89 5.91 7.82 -11.57
C LEU A 89 7.07 8.77 -11.30
N GLN A 90 6.82 9.86 -10.60
CA GLN A 90 7.88 10.78 -10.18
C GLN A 90 7.61 11.27 -8.75
N GLN A 91 8.59 11.10 -7.86
CA GLN A 91 8.52 11.68 -6.52
C GLN A 91 8.65 13.20 -6.59
N THR A 92 7.79 13.91 -5.85
CA THR A 92 7.77 15.37 -5.80
C THR A 92 6.93 15.84 -4.61
N ASP A 93 7.29 16.96 -3.99
CA ASP A 93 6.47 17.62 -2.96
C ASP A 93 5.60 18.75 -3.55
N ALA A 94 5.71 18.97 -4.86
CA ALA A 94 5.07 20.09 -5.55
C ALA A 94 3.71 19.75 -6.16
N CYS A 95 3.32 18.47 -6.21
CA CYS A 95 2.09 18.06 -6.85
C CYS A 95 0.89 18.43 -5.97
N LYS A 96 0.03 19.32 -6.48
CA LYS A 96 -1.19 19.78 -5.79
C LYS A 96 -2.36 19.74 -6.76
N VAL A 97 -3.47 19.18 -6.32
CA VAL A 97 -4.73 19.12 -7.07
C VAL A 97 -5.84 19.59 -6.16
N GLY A 98 -6.77 20.40 -6.67
CA GLY A 98 -7.93 20.85 -5.90
C GLY A 98 -7.63 21.95 -4.87
N LYS A 99 -8.57 22.12 -3.93
CA LYS A 99 -8.56 23.16 -2.88
C LYS A 99 -8.34 22.59 -1.47
N ASP A 100 -8.24 21.27 -1.34
CA ASP A 100 -7.98 20.54 -0.09
C ASP A 100 -6.57 20.84 0.48
N GLY A 101 -5.66 21.30 -0.37
CA GLY A 101 -4.38 21.88 0.03
C GLY A 101 -3.34 20.83 0.43
N PHE A 102 -3.58 19.55 0.14
CA PHE A 102 -2.59 18.51 0.34
C PHE A 102 -1.45 18.63 -0.68
N ALA A 103 -0.23 18.38 -0.21
CA ALA A 103 0.93 18.15 -1.06
C ALA A 103 1.06 16.65 -1.29
N TYR A 104 0.89 16.23 -2.53
CA TYR A 104 0.97 14.83 -2.91
C TYR A 104 2.42 14.48 -3.25
N PRO A 105 2.94 13.36 -2.72
CA PRO A 105 4.35 12.97 -2.89
C PRO A 105 4.68 12.44 -4.29
N LEU A 106 3.69 12.27 -5.17
CA LEU A 106 3.89 11.73 -6.52
C LEU A 106 3.19 12.56 -7.58
N THR A 107 3.84 12.68 -8.74
CA THR A 107 3.17 12.83 -10.03
C THR A 107 3.02 11.46 -10.66
N VAL A 108 1.82 11.15 -11.15
CA VAL A 108 1.48 9.85 -11.74
C VAL A 108 0.89 10.09 -13.12
N ALA A 109 1.40 9.40 -14.14
CA ALA A 109 0.80 9.36 -15.46
C ALA A 109 0.60 7.92 -15.92
N VAL A 110 -0.62 7.59 -16.36
CA VAL A 110 -0.95 6.27 -16.93
C VAL A 110 -1.42 6.46 -18.35
N THR A 111 -0.70 5.91 -19.32
CA THR A 111 -1.01 5.97 -20.74
C THR A 111 -1.50 4.62 -21.24
N MET A 112 -2.65 4.61 -21.92
CA MET A 112 -3.24 3.45 -22.57
C MET A 112 -3.71 3.83 -23.97
N GLY A 113 -3.02 3.32 -24.98
CA GLY A 113 -3.28 3.69 -26.38
C GLY A 113 -3.08 5.20 -26.60
N LYS A 114 -4.18 5.93 -26.87
CA LYS A 114 -4.18 7.40 -27.09
C LYS A 114 -4.59 8.20 -25.87
N GLN A 115 -4.97 7.55 -24.78
CA GLN A 115 -5.45 8.20 -23.57
C GLN A 115 -4.35 8.22 -22.51
N THR A 116 -4.16 9.37 -21.85
CA THR A 116 -3.22 9.52 -20.74
C THR A 116 -3.93 10.17 -19.57
N TYR A 117 -3.99 9.45 -18.45
CA TYR A 117 -4.46 9.95 -17.16
C TYR A 117 -3.28 10.58 -16.44
N LYS A 118 -3.38 11.85 -16.04
CA LYS A 118 -2.34 12.54 -15.26
C LYS A 118 -2.94 12.99 -13.94
N GLY A 119 -2.19 12.82 -12.86
CA GLY A 119 -2.63 13.23 -11.54
C GLY A 119 -1.51 13.36 -10.52
N CYS A 120 -1.90 13.86 -9.37
CA CYS A 120 -1.12 13.85 -8.16
C CYS A 120 -1.52 12.64 -7.32
N GLY A 121 -0.56 11.88 -6.84
CA GLY A 121 -0.82 10.61 -6.18
C GLY A 121 -0.04 10.38 -4.90
N PHE A 122 -0.43 9.35 -4.19
CA PHE A 122 0.23 8.85 -2.99
C PHE A 122 0.14 7.32 -2.96
N PHE A 123 1.11 6.69 -2.31
CA PHE A 123 1.03 5.26 -1.98
C PHE A 123 0.00 5.06 -0.88
N ARG A 124 -0.92 4.12 -1.05
CA ARG A 124 -1.83 3.77 0.03
C ARG A 124 -1.05 3.13 1.16
N TRP A 125 -1.48 3.46 2.38
CA TRP A 125 -0.77 3.06 3.59
C TRP A 125 -0.81 1.54 3.84
N ASP A 126 -1.78 0.84 3.25
CA ASP A 126 -1.90 -0.62 3.35
C ASP A 126 -0.79 -1.38 2.61
N ASN A 127 0.00 -0.71 1.77
CA ASN A 127 1.21 -1.29 1.17
C ASN A 127 2.22 -1.78 2.23
N GLU A 128 2.21 -1.18 3.42
CA GLU A 128 3.08 -1.54 4.54
C GLU A 128 2.33 -2.24 5.68
N LEU A 129 1.04 -2.57 5.50
CA LEU A 129 0.13 -3.01 6.56
C LEU A 129 0.75 -4.08 7.46
N LEU A 130 1.30 -5.15 6.87
CA LEU A 130 1.87 -6.25 7.63
C LEU A 130 3.03 -5.83 8.54
N SER A 131 3.84 -4.86 8.10
CA SER A 131 4.94 -4.31 8.91
C SER A 131 4.44 -3.37 10.01
N LEU A 132 3.25 -2.79 9.83
CA LEU A 132 2.63 -1.84 10.74
C LEU A 132 1.72 -2.52 11.79
N ILE A 133 1.36 -3.80 11.61
CA ILE A 133 0.50 -4.55 12.56
C ILE A 133 0.97 -4.44 14.02
N PRO A 134 2.26 -4.58 14.38
CA PRO A 134 2.68 -4.45 15.77
C PRO A 134 2.37 -3.08 16.38
N ALA A 135 2.57 -2.01 15.61
CA ALA A 135 2.24 -0.65 16.04
C ALA A 135 0.72 -0.45 16.14
N ILE A 136 -0.03 -0.93 15.15
CA ILE A 136 -1.50 -0.91 15.16
C ILE A 136 -2.04 -1.62 16.41
N ASP A 137 -1.53 -2.81 16.74
CA ASP A 137 -1.96 -3.58 17.91
C ASP A 137 -1.66 -2.85 19.22
N ALA A 138 -0.50 -2.22 19.35
CA ALA A 138 -0.15 -1.41 20.51
C ALA A 138 -1.05 -0.17 20.67
N CYS A 139 -1.39 0.51 19.56
CA CYS A 139 -2.31 1.65 19.57
C CYS A 139 -3.73 1.24 19.91
N LEU A 140 -4.25 0.18 19.29
CA LEU A 140 -5.61 -0.33 19.55
C LEU A 140 -5.77 -0.81 20.99
N ALA A 141 -4.71 -1.32 21.62
CA ALA A 141 -4.74 -1.68 23.04
C ALA A 141 -4.90 -0.47 23.99
N LYS A 142 -4.64 0.75 23.51
CA LYS A 142 -4.82 2.01 24.24
C LYS A 142 -6.03 2.83 23.76
N ALA A 143 -6.56 2.50 22.58
CA ALA A 143 -7.71 3.19 22.03
C ALA A 143 -8.97 2.94 22.87
N PRO A 144 -9.82 3.96 23.08
CA PRO A 144 -11.01 3.83 23.93
C PRO A 144 -12.09 2.91 23.34
N ALA A 145 -12.05 2.68 22.02
CA ALA A 145 -12.98 1.82 21.31
C ALA A 145 -12.25 0.94 20.27
N LYS A 146 -12.87 -0.20 19.94
CA LYS A 146 -12.47 -1.06 18.81
C LYS A 146 -12.91 -0.44 17.48
N ALA A 147 -12.46 0.78 17.23
CA ALA A 147 -12.68 1.51 15.99
C ALA A 147 -11.68 1.08 14.92
N PRO A 148 -12.03 1.23 13.62
CA PRO A 148 -11.13 0.88 12.54
C PRO A 148 -9.95 1.86 12.43
N VAL A 149 -8.85 1.36 11.86
CA VAL A 149 -7.67 2.16 11.50
C VAL A 149 -7.92 2.80 10.14
N THR A 150 -7.84 4.13 10.07
CA THR A 150 -8.05 4.91 8.84
C THR A 150 -6.76 5.37 8.19
N LEU A 151 -5.65 5.35 8.93
CA LEU A 151 -4.31 5.63 8.44
C LEU A 151 -3.27 5.01 9.38
N ALA A 152 -2.21 4.43 8.83
CA ALA A 152 -1.01 4.10 9.60
C ALA A 152 0.23 4.31 8.73
N ARG A 153 1.23 5.08 9.20
CA ARG A 153 2.45 5.34 8.41
C ARG A 153 3.67 5.48 9.30
N ARG A 154 4.83 5.23 8.71
CA ARG A 154 6.12 5.56 9.32
C ARG A 154 6.37 7.06 9.21
N GLU A 155 6.89 7.63 10.28
CA GLU A 155 7.38 9.00 10.39
C GLU A 155 8.83 8.97 10.90
N SER A 156 9.51 10.12 10.89
CA SER A 156 10.93 10.18 11.29
C SER A 156 11.18 9.74 12.74
N ASP A 157 10.16 9.81 13.59
CA ASP A 157 10.18 9.53 15.03
C ASP A 157 9.34 8.30 15.42
N GLY A 158 8.96 7.46 14.44
CA GLY A 158 8.32 6.18 14.69
C GLY A 158 7.13 5.90 13.78
N VAL A 159 6.01 5.44 14.35
CA VAL A 159 4.79 5.10 13.60
C VAL A 159 3.61 5.88 14.14
N MET A 160 2.90 6.54 13.23
CA MET A 160 1.65 7.23 13.50
C MET A 160 0.48 6.36 13.05
N VAL A 161 -0.52 6.18 13.92
CA VAL A 161 -1.75 5.42 13.66
C VAL A 161 -2.96 6.29 13.98
N ARG A 162 -3.88 6.41 13.03
CA ARG A 162 -5.17 7.10 13.20
C ARG A 162 -6.30 6.07 13.26
N ILE A 163 -7.08 6.18 14.31
CA ILE A 163 -8.21 5.29 14.60
C ILE A 163 -9.45 6.18 14.63
N ASN A 164 -10.36 6.01 13.67
CA ASN A 164 -11.55 6.85 13.58
C ASN A 164 -12.74 6.14 14.23
N ASP A 165 -13.09 6.58 15.44
CA ASP A 165 -14.38 6.25 16.03
C ASP A 165 -15.37 7.32 15.55
N TYR A 166 -16.08 7.05 14.45
CA TYR A 166 -16.99 7.99 13.79
C TYR A 166 -18.01 8.67 14.72
N LYS A 167 -18.22 8.16 15.95
CA LYS A 167 -19.07 8.79 16.97
C LYS A 167 -18.28 9.65 17.95
N ASN A 168 -17.07 9.23 18.33
CA ASN A 168 -16.29 9.82 19.40
C ASN A 168 -15.13 10.70 18.92
N GLY A 169 -14.80 10.67 17.63
CA GLY A 169 -13.73 11.41 16.99
C GLY A 169 -12.53 10.53 16.62
N THR A 170 -11.48 11.17 16.10
CA THR A 170 -10.27 10.46 15.69
C THR A 170 -9.31 10.35 16.86
N THR A 171 -8.86 9.13 17.15
CA THR A 171 -7.74 8.88 18.06
C THR A 171 -6.45 8.84 17.25
N ILE A 172 -5.52 9.76 17.54
CA ILE A 172 -4.18 9.79 16.95
C ILE A 172 -3.22 9.18 17.96
N CYS A 173 -2.58 8.08 17.56
CA CYS A 173 -1.61 7.35 18.35
C CYS A 173 -0.23 7.46 17.71
N GLN A 174 0.76 7.93 18.48
CA GLN A 174 2.17 7.92 18.07
C GLN A 174 2.90 6.85 18.86
N ILE A 175 3.69 6.04 18.15
CA ILE A 175 4.56 5.02 18.72
C ILE A 175 6.00 5.35 18.38
N ASP A 176 6.84 5.48 19.41
CA ASP A 176 8.29 5.60 19.22
C ASP A 176 8.89 4.21 18.97
N GLU A 177 9.74 4.11 17.95
CA GLU A 177 10.49 2.89 17.62
C GLU A 177 11.85 2.82 18.33
N ALA A 178 12.21 3.80 19.17
CA ALA A 178 13.44 3.80 19.97
C ALA A 178 13.40 2.78 21.13
N GLY A 179 13.51 1.48 20.80
CA GLY A 179 13.71 0.43 21.79
C GLY A 179 13.19 -0.96 21.38
N PRO A 180 13.46 -2.00 22.19
CA PRO A 180 13.01 -3.38 21.90
C PRO A 180 11.49 -3.56 22.02
N LYS A 181 10.77 -2.58 22.58
CA LYS A 181 9.31 -2.57 22.68
C LYS A 181 8.81 -1.17 22.32
N PRO A 182 8.01 -1.04 21.24
CA PRO A 182 7.43 0.24 20.88
C PRO A 182 6.55 0.77 22.03
N THR A 183 6.66 2.06 22.33
CA THR A 183 5.85 2.69 23.39
C THR A 183 4.93 3.74 22.80
N VAL A 184 3.67 3.73 23.23
CA VAL A 184 2.71 4.76 22.84
C VAL A 184 3.06 6.04 23.59
N VAL A 185 3.53 7.05 22.86
CA VAL A 185 3.96 8.34 23.44
C VAL A 185 2.82 9.33 23.53
N LYS A 186 1.78 9.20 22.69
CA LYS A 186 0.64 10.11 22.65
C LYS A 186 -0.59 9.41 22.10
N ALA A 187 -1.72 9.47 22.82
CA ALA A 187 -3.04 9.11 22.32
C ALA A 187 -3.98 10.30 22.58
N LEU A 188 -4.42 10.98 21.52
CA LEU A 188 -5.37 12.08 21.63
C LEU A 188 -6.63 11.77 20.84
N THR A 189 -7.79 11.95 21.46
CA THR A 189 -9.08 11.94 20.76
C THR A 189 -9.48 13.38 20.44
N ASP A 190 -9.67 13.68 19.16
CA ASP A 190 -10.10 15.01 18.70
C ASP A 190 -11.17 14.86 17.62
N LYS A 191 -12.34 15.48 17.86
CA LYS A 191 -13.46 15.53 16.90
C LYS A 191 -13.20 16.48 15.73
N ASN A 192 -12.26 17.41 15.91
CA ASN A 192 -11.85 18.40 14.92
C ASN A 192 -10.49 18.07 14.30
N ALA A 193 -9.98 16.84 14.51
CA ALA A 193 -8.72 16.41 13.92
C ALA A 193 -8.76 16.63 12.41
N LYS A 194 -7.85 17.45 11.89
CA LYS A 194 -7.72 17.64 10.44
C LYS A 194 -7.42 16.28 9.79
N LYS A 195 -8.07 15.99 8.67
CA LYS A 195 -7.77 14.81 7.86
C LYS A 195 -6.34 14.87 7.32
N GLU A 196 -5.68 13.73 7.31
CA GLU A 196 -4.37 13.54 6.69
C GLU A 196 -4.50 13.06 5.25
N LEU A 197 -3.47 13.29 4.43
CA LEU A 197 -3.42 12.75 3.07
C LEU A 197 -3.48 11.20 3.12
N GLY A 198 -4.39 10.63 2.36
CA GLY A 198 -4.59 9.18 2.28
C GLY A 198 -5.33 8.57 3.46
N GLU A 199 -5.76 9.36 4.45
CA GLU A 199 -6.69 8.92 5.47
C GLU A 199 -8.01 8.49 4.82
N GLU A 200 -8.53 7.33 5.23
CA GLU A 200 -9.75 6.70 4.69
C GLU A 200 -9.67 6.28 3.21
N ALA A 201 -8.52 6.41 2.54
CA ALA A 201 -8.30 5.82 1.21
C ALA A 201 -8.36 4.28 1.24
N ILE A 202 -8.11 3.72 2.43
CA ILE A 202 -8.36 2.34 2.82
C ILE A 202 -8.53 2.30 4.33
N ILE A 203 -9.43 1.45 4.80
CA ILE A 203 -9.81 1.27 6.20
C ILE A 203 -9.47 -0.16 6.59
N PHE A 204 -8.80 -0.33 7.73
CA PHE A 204 -8.46 -1.65 8.26
C PHE A 204 -9.23 -1.95 9.55
N HIS A 205 -9.97 -3.05 9.51
CA HIS A 205 -10.73 -3.59 10.63
C HIS A 205 -9.95 -4.75 11.26
N ARG A 206 -9.24 -4.48 12.36
CA ARG A 206 -8.40 -5.46 13.04
C ARG A 206 -9.22 -6.60 13.65
N ALA A 207 -8.79 -7.84 13.44
CA ALA A 207 -9.42 -9.02 14.03
C ALA A 207 -9.36 -9.02 15.58
N PRO A 208 -10.38 -9.57 16.27
CA PRO A 208 -11.61 -10.12 15.71
C PRO A 208 -12.58 -8.99 15.28
N ALA A 209 -12.95 -8.99 14.00
CA ALA A 209 -13.91 -8.07 13.41
C ALA A 209 -14.82 -8.83 12.44
N LYS A 210 -16.10 -8.46 12.40
CA LYS A 210 -17.04 -8.93 11.37
C LYS A 210 -16.57 -8.40 10.01
N ASN A 211 -16.78 -9.17 8.94
CA ASN A 211 -16.57 -8.68 7.57
C ASN A 211 -17.38 -7.38 7.38
N PRO A 212 -16.74 -6.23 7.09
CA PRO A 212 -17.42 -4.97 6.85
C PRO A 212 -18.07 -4.89 5.46
N GLY A 213 -17.77 -5.83 4.55
CA GLY A 213 -18.38 -5.90 3.22
C GLY A 213 -19.90 -6.02 3.24
N GLY A 214 -20.53 -5.66 2.12
CA GLY A 214 -21.98 -5.62 1.94
C GLY A 214 -22.42 -6.21 0.60
N GLU A 215 -23.68 -5.95 0.22
CA GLU A 215 -24.26 -6.50 -1.03
C GLU A 215 -23.57 -5.95 -2.30
N CYS A 216 -23.02 -4.73 -2.25
CA CYS A 216 -22.40 -4.09 -3.42
C CYS A 216 -20.87 -4.15 -3.45
N TYR A 217 -20.22 -4.57 -2.37
CA TYR A 217 -18.75 -4.58 -2.28
C TYR A 217 -18.24 -5.63 -1.30
N GLU A 218 -17.09 -6.19 -1.61
CA GLU A 218 -16.41 -7.21 -0.81
C GLU A 218 -15.22 -6.61 -0.07
N ALA A 219 -15.14 -6.83 1.24
CA ALA A 219 -13.95 -6.46 1.98
C ALA A 219 -12.84 -7.49 1.75
N THR A 220 -11.61 -7.01 1.63
CA THR A 220 -10.46 -7.88 1.38
C THR A 220 -9.97 -8.50 2.69
N LYS A 221 -9.92 -9.84 2.73
CA LYS A 221 -9.38 -10.58 3.88
C LYS A 221 -7.86 -10.43 3.95
N VAL A 222 -7.33 -10.00 5.09
CA VAL A 222 -5.89 -9.92 5.35
C VAL A 222 -5.45 -11.06 6.24
N ASN A 223 -4.42 -11.80 5.81
CA ASN A 223 -3.76 -12.83 6.59
C ASN A 223 -2.27 -12.52 6.73
N ASP A 224 -1.62 -13.04 7.77
CA ASP A 224 -0.17 -13.04 7.87
C ASP A 224 0.49 -14.11 7.00
N LYS A 225 1.82 -14.18 7.02
CA LYS A 225 2.61 -15.16 6.26
C LYS A 225 2.30 -16.63 6.61
N SER A 226 1.75 -16.90 7.80
CA SER A 226 1.33 -18.22 8.25
C SER A 226 -0.12 -18.56 7.89
N GLY A 227 -0.84 -17.63 7.25
CA GLY A 227 -2.26 -17.78 6.93
C GLY A 227 -3.19 -17.41 8.09
N LYS A 228 -2.66 -16.87 9.20
CA LYS A 228 -3.49 -16.41 10.31
C LYS A 228 -4.24 -15.15 9.91
N PHE A 229 -5.54 -15.15 10.17
CA PHE A 229 -6.41 -14.00 9.91
C PHE A 229 -6.04 -12.79 10.79
N LEU A 230 -5.78 -11.65 10.15
CA LEU A 230 -5.40 -10.40 10.80
C LEU A 230 -6.53 -9.37 10.82
N GLY A 231 -7.40 -9.36 9.81
CA GLY A 231 -8.47 -8.36 9.71
C GLY A 231 -9.00 -8.19 8.29
N TRP A 232 -9.82 -7.17 8.09
CA TRP A 232 -10.43 -6.83 6.80
C TRP A 232 -9.95 -5.46 6.31
N LEU A 233 -9.72 -5.33 5.01
CA LEU A 233 -9.53 -4.05 4.34
C LEU A 233 -10.80 -3.67 3.57
N ASP A 234 -11.21 -2.42 3.72
CA ASP A 234 -12.35 -1.80 3.04
C ASP A 234 -11.95 -0.45 2.45
N THR A 235 -12.32 -0.17 1.21
CA THR A 235 -12.04 1.11 0.52
C THR A 235 -13.07 2.20 0.85
N ASN A 236 -14.07 1.92 1.70
CA ASN A 236 -15.21 2.80 1.98
C ASN A 236 -15.96 3.21 0.70
N GLU A 237 -15.84 2.40 -0.35
CA GLU A 237 -16.63 2.52 -1.56
C GLU A 237 -18.03 2.01 -1.20
N GLY A 238 -18.83 2.90 -0.61
CA GLY A 238 -20.24 2.62 -0.38
C GLY A 238 -20.92 2.18 -1.68
N CYS A 239 -22.03 1.46 -1.53
CA CYS A 239 -23.10 1.61 -2.52
C CYS A 239 -23.46 3.11 -2.59
#